data_AF-A0A966HYM7-F1
#
_entry.id   AF-A0A966HYM7-F1
#
_cell.length_a   1.000
_cell.length_b   1.000
_cell.length_c   1.000
_cell.angle_alpha   90.00
_cell.angle_beta   90.00
_cell.angle_gamma   90.00
#
_symmetry.space_group_name_H-M   'P 1'
#
loop_
_entity.id
_entity.type
_entity.pdbx_description
1 polymer ?
#
loop_
_entity_poly.entity_id
_entity_poly.type
_entity_poly.pdbx_seq_one_letter_code
_entity_poly.pdbx_strand_id
1 'polypeptide(L)'
;MKPANPQILGSQVRNGGTDLFEPDGGIFRERHVELTHRDGAIWHGHIEGVGVGQRYGYRIHGPWKPDEGSRFNPAKLLIDPYAHLLEGNVTYCPEIFGHRATASDGSGDINEIDHRNSAGLIPFSVVTASAPRALNRPNNSWKATLIYEAHVKGLTAKNYEIAESERGTYKALSHPSTIKYLTDLGVTALELLPIHHFTTEVAVAARGRINHWGYNPIAFSAPHRGYAATDDPIGELQASVDALHLAGIEVILDVVYNHSAEEG
;
A
#
# COMPACT_ATOMS: atom_id res chain seq x y z
N MET A 1 -27.94 1.78 1.09
CA MET A 1 -26.78 1.05 1.63
C MET A 1 -27.28 0.03 2.65
N LYS A 2 -26.89 -1.24 2.51
CA LYS A 2 -27.22 -2.31 3.48
C LYS A 2 -26.16 -2.33 4.61
N PRO A 3 -26.46 -2.84 5.81
CA PRO A 3 -25.43 -3.03 6.84
C PRO A 3 -24.41 -4.09 6.39
N ALA A 4 -23.14 -3.89 6.73
CA ALA A 4 -22.05 -4.87 6.53
C ALA A 4 -21.60 -5.48 7.88
N ASN A 5 -20.68 -6.45 7.87
CA ASN A 5 -20.12 -7.00 9.11
C ASN A 5 -19.05 -6.05 9.69
N PRO A 6 -19.24 -5.46 10.89
CA PRO A 6 -18.27 -4.55 11.49
C PRO A 6 -17.02 -5.25 12.06
N GLN A 7 -17.01 -6.58 12.16
CA GLN A 7 -15.89 -7.33 12.75
C GLN A 7 -14.71 -7.51 11.79
N ILE A 8 -14.89 -7.24 10.50
CA ILE A 8 -13.82 -7.31 9.52
C ILE A 8 -13.61 -5.92 8.95
N LEU A 9 -12.40 -5.40 9.12
CA LEU A 9 -12.01 -4.06 8.71
C LEU A 9 -11.56 -4.05 7.25
N GLY A 10 -11.73 -2.90 6.61
CA GLY A 10 -11.41 -2.68 5.21
C GLY A 10 -12.47 -3.15 4.21
N SER A 11 -12.17 -3.00 2.92
CA SER A 11 -13.07 -3.43 1.84
C SER A 11 -13.07 -4.96 1.65
N GLN A 12 -14.26 -5.56 1.50
CA GLN A 12 -14.42 -6.97 1.17
C GLN A 12 -15.44 -7.18 0.04
N VAL A 13 -15.11 -8.10 -0.87
CA VAL A 13 -16.05 -8.57 -1.90
C VAL A 13 -16.83 -9.76 -1.35
N ARG A 14 -18.16 -9.72 -1.47
CA ARG A 14 -19.06 -10.86 -1.22
C ARG A 14 -19.72 -11.26 -2.54
N ASN A 15 -19.81 -12.55 -2.82
CA ASN A 15 -20.46 -13.05 -4.03
C ASN A 15 -21.94 -12.59 -4.06
N GLY A 16 -22.34 -11.81 -5.07
CA GLY A 16 -23.77 -11.52 -5.29
C GLY A 16 -24.19 -10.16 -5.87
N GLY A 17 -23.38 -9.44 -6.64
CA GLY A 17 -23.90 -8.26 -7.36
C GLY A 17 -22.88 -7.56 -8.25
N THR A 18 -23.20 -7.46 -9.54
CA THR A 18 -22.40 -6.83 -10.60
C THR A 18 -22.91 -5.40 -10.86
N ASP A 19 -21.96 -4.46 -11.04
CA ASP A 19 -21.94 -3.31 -11.96
C ASP A 19 -21.45 -1.94 -11.42
N LEU A 20 -20.54 -1.38 -12.26
CA LEU A 20 -20.03 0.01 -12.49
C LEU A 20 -18.79 0.46 -11.68
N PHE A 21 -17.66 0.91 -12.28
CA PHE A 21 -17.44 1.63 -13.57
C PHE A 21 -16.14 1.23 -14.33
N GLU A 22 -16.17 1.39 -15.65
CA GLU A 22 -14.99 1.41 -16.54
C GLU A 22 -14.37 2.82 -16.64
N PRO A 23 -13.07 2.94 -16.99
CA PRO A 23 -12.47 4.21 -17.37
C PRO A 23 -13.00 4.68 -18.74
N ASP A 24 -14.01 5.54 -18.75
CA ASP A 24 -14.38 6.32 -19.94
C ASP A 24 -13.54 7.61 -20.00
N GLY A 25 -12.62 7.68 -20.96
CA GLY A 25 -12.12 8.94 -21.51
C GLY A 25 -11.26 9.85 -20.60
N GLY A 26 -10.75 9.37 -19.48
CA GLY A 26 -9.85 10.17 -18.62
C GLY A 26 -10.55 11.23 -17.77
N ILE A 27 -11.88 11.18 -17.65
CA ILE A 27 -12.65 12.07 -16.76
C ILE A 27 -12.97 11.32 -15.47
N PHE A 28 -12.31 11.70 -14.37
CA PHE A 28 -12.60 11.19 -13.03
C PHE A 28 -13.99 11.65 -12.56
N ARG A 29 -14.90 10.73 -12.26
CA ARG A 29 -16.21 11.02 -11.66
C ARG A 29 -16.28 10.46 -10.25
N GLU A 30 -16.47 11.34 -9.27
CA GLU A 30 -16.60 10.97 -7.86
C GLU A 30 -18.08 10.72 -7.53
N ARG A 31 -18.37 9.62 -6.83
CA ARG A 31 -19.68 9.35 -6.24
C ARG A 31 -19.53 9.23 -4.73
N HIS A 32 -20.14 10.15 -3.99
CA HIS A 32 -20.15 10.09 -2.53
C HIS A 32 -21.26 9.16 -2.05
N VAL A 33 -20.92 8.28 -1.12
CA VAL A 33 -21.87 7.41 -0.44
C VAL A 33 -21.62 7.52 1.05
N GLU A 34 -22.59 8.03 1.78
CA GLU A 34 -22.50 8.12 3.23
C GLU A 34 -22.57 6.73 3.88
N LEU A 35 -21.64 6.43 4.78
CA LEU A 35 -21.71 5.25 5.64
C LEU A 35 -22.68 5.54 6.78
N THR A 36 -23.90 5.00 6.70
CA THR A 36 -24.97 5.30 7.66
C THR A 36 -25.10 4.28 8.80
N HIS A 37 -24.42 3.13 8.72
CA HIS A 37 -24.42 2.12 9.78
C HIS A 37 -23.15 2.24 10.62
N ARG A 38 -23.31 2.07 11.94
CA ARG A 38 -22.23 2.18 12.91
C ARG A 38 -22.46 1.25 14.09
N ASP A 39 -21.47 0.41 14.38
CA ASP A 39 -21.41 -0.44 15.57
C ASP A 39 -20.23 0.01 16.44
N GLY A 40 -20.53 0.60 17.60
CA GLY A 40 -19.50 1.17 18.48
C GLY A 40 -18.70 2.29 17.80
N ALA A 41 -17.40 2.07 17.58
CA ALA A 41 -16.51 3.01 16.91
C ALA A 41 -16.36 2.74 15.39
N ILE A 42 -17.00 1.69 14.86
CA ILE A 42 -16.78 1.21 13.50
C ILE A 42 -17.94 1.63 12.61
N TRP A 43 -17.64 2.40 11.57
CA TRP A 43 -18.58 2.73 10.50
C TRP A 43 -18.51 1.64 9.42
N HIS A 44 -19.66 1.22 8.90
CA HIS A 44 -19.72 0.09 7.97
C HIS A 44 -20.91 0.22 7.02
N GLY A 45 -20.84 -0.50 5.91
CA GLY A 45 -21.88 -0.47 4.91
C GLY A 45 -21.57 -1.39 3.74
N HIS A 46 -22.62 -1.89 3.10
CA HIS A 46 -22.55 -2.67 1.88
C HIS A 46 -23.13 -1.85 0.72
N ILE A 47 -22.31 -1.71 -0.32
CA ILE A 47 -22.62 -0.99 -1.54
C ILE A 47 -22.76 -2.02 -2.66
N GLU A 48 -23.97 -2.17 -3.18
CA GLU A 48 -24.23 -3.06 -4.33
C GLU A 48 -23.53 -2.55 -5.59
N GLY A 49 -23.04 -3.47 -6.42
CA GLY A 49 -22.34 -3.17 -7.68
C GLY A 49 -20.82 -2.96 -7.56
N VAL A 50 -20.28 -2.79 -6.34
CA VAL A 50 -18.84 -2.62 -6.12
C VAL A 50 -18.12 -3.98 -6.11
N GLY A 51 -17.12 -4.13 -6.97
CA GLY A 51 -16.31 -5.35 -7.11
C GLY A 51 -14.79 -5.11 -7.05
N VAL A 52 -14.03 -6.17 -7.29
CA VAL A 52 -12.55 -6.13 -7.36
C VAL A 52 -12.10 -5.11 -8.41
N GLY A 53 -11.05 -4.35 -8.11
CA GLY A 53 -10.51 -3.30 -8.97
C GLY A 53 -11.17 -1.93 -8.78
N GLN A 54 -12.26 -1.85 -8.02
CA GLN A 54 -12.90 -0.56 -7.74
C GLN A 54 -11.98 0.32 -6.89
N ARG A 55 -11.67 1.51 -7.40
CA ARG A 55 -10.97 2.57 -6.67
C ARG A 55 -11.92 3.27 -5.69
N TYR A 56 -11.45 3.55 -4.48
CA TYR A 56 -12.19 4.27 -3.44
C TYR A 56 -11.24 5.02 -2.50
N GLY A 57 -11.82 5.83 -1.62
CA GLY A 57 -11.16 6.49 -0.51
C GLY A 57 -12.22 7.05 0.44
N TYR A 58 -11.79 7.56 1.59
CA TYR A 58 -12.67 8.11 2.62
C TYR A 58 -12.59 9.62 2.71
N ARG A 59 -13.70 10.24 3.08
CA ARG A 59 -13.77 11.64 3.53
C ARG A 59 -14.37 11.64 4.92
N ILE A 60 -13.60 12.09 5.90
CA ILE A 60 -14.01 12.01 7.31
C ILE A 60 -14.35 13.40 7.81
N HIS A 61 -15.61 13.57 8.22
CA HIS A 61 -16.10 14.80 8.84
C HIS A 61 -15.85 14.78 10.34
N GLY A 62 -15.54 15.95 10.89
CA GLY A 62 -15.32 16.13 12.32
C GLY A 62 -14.79 17.53 12.63
N PRO A 63 -14.47 17.82 13.89
CA PRO A 63 -13.94 19.12 14.29
C PRO A 63 -12.53 19.39 13.73
N TRP A 64 -12.28 20.63 13.32
CA TRP A 64 -10.93 21.15 13.10
C TRP A 64 -10.55 21.99 14.32
N LYS A 65 -9.74 21.41 15.20
CA LYS A 65 -9.21 22.04 16.42
C LYS A 65 -7.74 21.62 16.62
N PRO A 66 -6.80 22.21 15.87
CA PRO A 66 -5.39 21.82 15.92
C PRO A 66 -4.78 21.87 17.32
N ASP A 67 -5.15 22.86 18.14
CA ASP A 67 -4.70 22.98 19.53
C ASP A 67 -5.14 21.84 20.45
N GLU A 68 -6.24 21.15 20.11
CA GLU A 68 -6.75 19.95 20.79
C GLU A 68 -6.33 18.64 20.08
N GLY A 69 -5.50 18.73 19.03
CA GLY A 69 -5.07 17.59 18.20
C GLY A 69 -6.11 17.12 17.17
N SER A 70 -7.26 17.78 17.06
CA SER A 70 -8.31 17.39 16.12
C SER A 70 -8.09 18.00 14.74
N ARG A 71 -7.88 17.16 13.72
CA ARG A 71 -7.50 17.59 12.35
C ARG A 71 -8.44 17.04 11.26
N PHE A 72 -9.72 16.86 11.56
CA PHE A 72 -10.67 16.36 10.57
C PHE A 72 -10.85 17.36 9.42
N ASN A 73 -10.67 16.90 8.18
CA ASN A 73 -10.85 17.72 6.99
C ASN A 73 -11.45 16.90 5.83
N PRO A 74 -12.77 17.03 5.55
CA PRO A 74 -13.43 16.25 4.51
C PRO A 74 -13.05 16.66 3.08
N ALA A 75 -12.33 17.79 2.89
CA ALA A 75 -11.78 18.16 1.59
C ALA A 75 -10.63 17.21 1.18
N LYS A 76 -10.00 16.55 2.14
CA LYS A 76 -8.91 15.61 1.90
C LYS A 76 -9.46 14.20 1.70
N LEU A 77 -9.12 13.59 0.56
CA LEU A 77 -9.35 12.18 0.32
C LEU A 77 -8.32 11.39 1.13
N LEU A 78 -8.78 10.44 1.93
CA LEU A 78 -7.97 9.56 2.76
C LEU A 78 -7.97 8.15 2.17
N ILE A 79 -6.86 7.45 2.32
CA ILE A 79 -6.79 6.02 2.02
C ILE A 79 -7.47 5.20 3.13
N ASP A 80 -7.95 4.01 2.79
CA ASP A 80 -8.34 3.02 3.78
C ASP A 80 -7.08 2.45 4.45
N PRO A 81 -6.91 2.58 5.78
CA PRO A 81 -5.76 2.01 6.48
C PRO A 81 -5.69 0.47 6.39
N TYR A 82 -6.77 -0.20 5.98
CA TYR A 82 -6.86 -1.64 5.73
C TYR A 82 -6.83 -2.00 4.23
N ALA A 83 -6.50 -1.06 3.35
CA ALA A 83 -6.35 -1.35 1.92
C ALA A 83 -5.23 -2.37 1.68
N HIS A 84 -5.49 -3.36 0.81
CA HIS A 84 -4.47 -4.31 0.34
C HIS A 84 -3.76 -3.84 -0.95
N LEU A 85 -4.30 -2.82 -1.61
CA LEU A 85 -3.74 -2.26 -2.83
C LEU A 85 -4.03 -0.76 -2.88
N LEU A 86 -3.01 0.02 -3.21
CA LEU A 86 -3.13 1.43 -3.53
C LEU A 86 -2.78 1.65 -5.01
N GLU A 87 -3.51 2.54 -5.67
CA GLU A 87 -3.30 2.89 -7.06
C GLU A 87 -3.17 4.41 -7.25
N GLY A 88 -2.12 4.81 -7.96
CA GLY A 88 -1.74 6.21 -8.13
C GLY A 88 -0.49 6.55 -7.32
N ASN A 89 -0.03 7.79 -7.45
CA ASN A 89 1.12 8.31 -6.71
C ASN A 89 0.71 9.57 -5.96
N VAL A 90 1.48 9.93 -4.93
CA VAL A 90 1.36 11.24 -4.29
C VAL A 90 1.87 12.32 -5.24
N THR A 91 1.04 13.31 -5.52
CA THR A 91 1.44 14.56 -6.16
C THR A 91 1.74 15.57 -5.06
N TYR A 92 3.02 15.88 -4.84
CA TYR A 92 3.43 16.83 -3.81
C TYR A 92 3.03 18.25 -4.19
N CYS A 93 1.97 18.75 -3.58
CA CYS A 93 1.45 20.10 -3.74
C CYS A 93 0.72 20.54 -2.47
N PRO A 94 0.49 21.85 -2.27
CA PRO A 94 -0.14 22.34 -1.04
C PRO A 94 -1.53 21.74 -0.73
N GLU A 95 -2.26 21.29 -1.75
CA GLU A 95 -3.63 20.78 -1.65
C GLU A 95 -3.74 19.47 -0.86
N ILE A 96 -2.67 18.68 -0.76
CA ILE A 96 -2.70 17.39 -0.04
C ILE A 96 -2.64 17.57 1.48
N PHE A 97 -2.22 18.74 1.97
CA PHE A 97 -2.14 19.03 3.40
C PHE A 97 -3.50 19.45 3.96
N GLY A 98 -3.79 19.04 5.20
CA GLY A 98 -5.02 19.38 5.90
C GLY A 98 -5.13 20.87 6.26
N HIS A 99 -3.99 21.52 6.49
CA HIS A 99 -3.86 22.94 6.81
C HIS A 99 -3.49 23.78 5.59
N ARG A 100 -3.56 25.11 5.71
CA ARG A 100 -3.23 26.07 4.65
C ARG A 100 -1.73 26.07 4.35
N ALA A 101 -1.29 25.10 3.54
CA ALA A 101 0.05 25.08 2.97
C ALA A 101 0.18 26.11 1.82
N THR A 102 1.34 26.75 1.76
CA THR A 102 1.76 27.70 0.72
C THR A 102 2.74 27.10 -0.28
N ALA A 103 3.37 25.97 0.04
CA ALA A 103 4.29 25.26 -0.85
C ALA A 103 4.10 23.73 -0.75
N SER A 104 4.69 23.01 -1.69
CA SER A 104 4.62 21.54 -1.77
C SER A 104 5.35 20.83 -0.62
N ASP A 105 6.14 21.57 0.16
CA ASP A 105 6.83 21.06 1.34
C ASP A 105 5.97 21.05 2.62
N GLY A 106 4.71 21.50 2.53
CA GLY A 106 3.79 21.59 3.67
C GLY A 106 3.95 22.87 4.50
N SER A 107 4.90 23.75 4.18
CA SER A 107 5.05 25.04 4.86
C SER A 107 3.79 25.90 4.72
N GLY A 108 3.34 26.51 5.81
CA GLY A 108 2.11 27.31 5.85
C GLY A 108 1.57 27.52 7.26
N ASP A 109 0.31 27.98 7.36
CA ASP A 109 -0.37 28.13 8.64
C ASP A 109 -1.02 26.81 9.06
N ILE A 110 -0.46 26.15 10.07
CA ILE A 110 -0.92 24.85 10.58
C ILE A 110 -2.26 24.89 11.33
N ASN A 111 -2.75 26.10 11.65
CA ASN A 111 -3.99 26.33 12.38
C ASN A 111 -5.17 26.63 11.45
N GLU A 112 -4.91 27.11 10.23
CA GLU A 112 -5.94 27.37 9.23
C GLU A 112 -6.26 26.08 8.46
N ILE A 113 -7.54 25.70 8.40
CA ILE A 113 -8.00 24.57 7.60
C ILE A 113 -7.93 24.88 6.10
N ASP A 114 -7.47 23.91 5.30
CA ASP A 114 -7.45 24.03 3.84
C ASP A 114 -8.63 23.29 3.18
N HIS A 115 -9.49 24.01 2.47
CA HIS A 115 -10.67 23.45 1.83
C HIS A 115 -10.46 22.91 0.40
N ARG A 116 -9.25 22.96 -0.15
CA ARG A 116 -8.96 22.46 -1.51
C ARG A 116 -9.03 20.92 -1.54
N ASN A 117 -9.60 20.38 -2.61
CA ASN A 117 -9.79 18.94 -2.79
C ASN A 117 -8.45 18.24 -3.10
N SER A 118 -8.16 17.14 -2.41
CA SER A 118 -6.96 16.31 -2.68
C SER A 118 -7.22 15.07 -3.55
N ALA A 119 -8.46 14.81 -3.98
CA ALA A 119 -8.77 13.65 -4.81
C ALA A 119 -7.99 13.69 -6.14
N GLY A 120 -7.38 12.55 -6.50
CA GLY A 120 -6.50 12.44 -7.67
C GLY A 120 -5.07 12.95 -7.45
N LEU A 121 -4.80 13.62 -6.31
CA LEU A 121 -3.45 14.01 -5.89
C LEU A 121 -2.82 13.01 -4.90
N ILE A 122 -3.64 12.13 -4.35
CA ILE A 122 -3.21 11.01 -3.49
C ILE A 122 -3.66 9.67 -4.09
N PRO A 123 -3.01 8.55 -3.75
CA PRO A 123 -3.40 7.23 -4.24
C PRO A 123 -4.81 6.83 -3.78
N PHE A 124 -5.55 6.15 -4.64
CA PHE A 124 -6.81 5.50 -4.26
C PHE A 124 -6.54 4.16 -3.59
N SER A 125 -7.36 3.80 -2.62
CA SER A 125 -7.49 2.40 -2.20
C SER A 125 -8.22 1.60 -3.26
N VAL A 126 -7.87 0.33 -3.43
CA VAL A 126 -8.49 -0.55 -4.42
C VAL A 126 -9.12 -1.74 -3.73
N VAL A 127 -10.37 -2.05 -4.10
CA VAL A 127 -11.07 -3.24 -3.62
C VAL A 127 -10.37 -4.47 -4.18
N THR A 128 -9.97 -5.39 -3.30
CA THR A 128 -9.27 -6.63 -3.66
C THR A 128 -10.10 -7.85 -3.27
N ALA A 129 -9.90 -8.96 -3.99
CA ALA A 129 -10.29 -10.27 -3.49
C ALA A 129 -9.19 -10.76 -2.55
N SER A 130 -9.43 -10.65 -1.24
CA SER A 130 -8.55 -11.25 -0.24
C SER A 130 -9.20 -12.50 0.33
N ALA A 131 -8.52 -13.63 0.17
CA ALA A 131 -8.91 -14.89 0.77
C ALA A 131 -7.68 -15.56 1.39
N PRO A 132 -7.81 -16.22 2.55
CA PRO A 132 -6.78 -17.10 3.06
C PRO A 132 -6.39 -18.13 2.01
N ARG A 133 -5.09 -18.34 1.82
CA ARG A 133 -4.54 -19.36 0.93
C ARG A 133 -3.69 -20.36 1.70
N ALA A 134 -3.65 -21.61 1.24
CA ALA A 134 -2.74 -22.60 1.80
C ALA A 134 -1.29 -22.21 1.47
N LEU A 135 -0.40 -22.33 2.45
CA LEU A 135 1.02 -22.00 2.33
C LEU A 135 1.85 -23.22 2.72
N ASN A 136 2.81 -23.60 1.88
CA ASN A 136 3.82 -24.58 2.23
C ASN A 136 5.06 -23.88 2.78
N ARG A 137 4.96 -23.35 4.00
CA ARG A 137 6.04 -22.55 4.62
C ARG A 137 7.16 -23.49 5.14
N PRO A 138 8.44 -23.26 4.80
CA PRO A 138 9.56 -23.91 5.46
C PRO A 138 9.55 -23.59 6.97
N ASN A 139 10.05 -24.52 7.78
CA ASN A 139 10.15 -24.34 9.23
C ASN A 139 11.57 -24.69 9.67
N ASN A 140 12.51 -23.84 9.24
CA ASN A 140 13.92 -24.05 9.51
C ASN A 140 14.17 -23.83 11.01
N SER A 141 15.03 -24.66 11.62
CA SER A 141 15.42 -24.46 13.01
C SER A 141 16.26 -23.18 13.12
N TRP A 142 15.97 -22.32 14.10
CA TRP A 142 16.76 -21.11 14.38
C TRP A 142 18.27 -21.35 14.50
N LYS A 143 18.69 -22.55 14.92
CA LYS A 143 20.12 -22.92 15.01
C LYS A 143 20.80 -23.13 13.65
N ALA A 144 20.00 -23.38 12.62
CA ALA A 144 20.42 -23.61 11.24
C ALA A 144 20.06 -22.43 10.32
N THR A 145 19.46 -21.36 10.87
CA THR A 145 19.03 -20.21 10.08
C THR A 145 20.22 -19.34 9.67
N LEU A 146 20.38 -19.13 8.36
CA LEU A 146 21.23 -18.11 7.77
C LEU A 146 20.34 -17.05 7.13
N ILE A 147 20.28 -15.87 7.77
CA ILE A 147 19.51 -14.72 7.29
C ILE A 147 20.34 -13.96 6.25
N TYR A 148 19.70 -13.64 5.11
CA TYR A 148 20.24 -12.76 4.09
C TYR A 148 19.33 -11.54 3.97
N GLU A 149 19.78 -10.39 4.46
CA GLU A 149 19.06 -9.11 4.32
C GLU A 149 19.23 -8.56 2.90
N ALA A 150 18.11 -8.19 2.26
CA ALA A 150 18.12 -7.70 0.89
C ALA A 150 17.05 -6.64 0.63
N HIS A 151 17.40 -5.71 -0.24
CA HIS A 151 16.43 -4.81 -0.86
C HIS A 151 15.85 -5.49 -2.12
N VAL A 152 14.51 -5.52 -2.27
CA VAL A 152 13.82 -6.12 -3.44
C VAL A 152 14.42 -5.63 -4.78
N LYS A 153 14.45 -4.31 -4.98
CA LYS A 153 15.11 -3.68 -6.12
C LYS A 153 16.61 -3.99 -6.24
N GLY A 154 17.37 -3.75 -5.16
CA GLY A 154 18.83 -3.86 -5.18
C GLY A 154 19.34 -5.26 -5.49
N LEU A 155 18.67 -6.30 -4.97
CA LEU A 155 19.10 -7.69 -5.11
C LEU A 155 19.26 -8.13 -6.57
N THR A 156 18.37 -7.67 -7.45
CA THR A 156 18.28 -8.17 -8.83
C THR A 156 18.46 -7.09 -9.90
N ALA A 157 18.68 -5.83 -9.51
CA ALA A 157 18.82 -4.69 -10.44
C ALA A 157 19.88 -4.90 -11.54
N LYS A 158 20.95 -5.65 -11.26
CA LYS A 158 22.05 -5.95 -12.21
C LYS A 158 22.15 -7.43 -12.59
N ASN A 159 21.09 -8.20 -12.36
CA ASN A 159 21.02 -9.58 -12.82
C ASN A 159 20.57 -9.63 -14.29
N TYR A 160 21.53 -9.74 -15.21
CA TYR A 160 21.26 -9.67 -16.64
C TYR A 160 20.59 -10.92 -17.24
N GLU A 161 20.47 -12.01 -16.47
CA GLU A 161 19.67 -13.18 -16.86
C GLU A 161 18.16 -12.90 -16.76
N ILE A 162 17.77 -11.87 -16.01
CA ILE A 162 16.38 -11.41 -15.85
C ILE A 162 16.09 -10.35 -16.91
N ALA A 163 14.88 -10.39 -17.48
CA ALA A 163 14.40 -9.35 -18.39
C ALA A 163 14.44 -7.97 -17.71
N GLU A 164 14.83 -6.93 -18.44
CA GLU A 164 15.01 -5.58 -17.87
C GLU A 164 13.76 -5.06 -17.15
N SER A 165 12.57 -5.36 -17.68
CA SER A 165 11.27 -4.97 -17.10
C SER A 165 10.94 -5.67 -15.77
N GLU A 166 11.64 -6.73 -15.42
CA GLU A 166 11.40 -7.52 -14.21
C GLU A 166 12.50 -7.33 -13.16
N ARG A 167 13.66 -6.77 -13.53
CA ARG A 167 14.76 -6.56 -12.60
C ARG A 167 14.33 -5.62 -11.48
N GLY A 168 14.62 -6.04 -10.27
CA GLY A 168 14.32 -5.28 -9.07
C GLY A 168 12.84 -5.27 -8.67
N THR A 169 12.07 -6.25 -9.13
CA THR A 169 10.67 -6.45 -8.72
C THR A 169 10.51 -7.71 -7.86
N TYR A 170 9.32 -7.91 -7.30
CA TYR A 170 8.95 -9.13 -6.59
C TYR A 170 9.17 -10.36 -7.48
N LYS A 171 8.72 -10.31 -8.74
CA LYS A 171 8.90 -11.39 -9.72
C LYS A 171 10.36 -11.86 -9.85
N ALA A 172 11.31 -10.93 -9.81
CA ALA A 172 12.73 -11.25 -9.91
C ALA A 172 13.28 -11.99 -8.68
N LEU A 173 12.64 -11.89 -7.51
CA LEU A 173 13.03 -12.67 -6.32
C LEU A 173 12.88 -14.17 -6.57
N SER A 174 11.87 -14.55 -7.35
CA SER A 174 11.61 -15.93 -7.76
C SER A 174 12.27 -16.37 -9.06
N HIS A 175 13.07 -15.51 -9.68
CA HIS A 175 13.76 -15.90 -10.91
C HIS A 175 14.75 -17.06 -10.62
N PRO A 176 14.89 -18.07 -11.50
CA PRO A 176 15.76 -19.21 -11.26
C PRO A 176 17.21 -18.84 -10.90
N SER A 177 17.78 -17.79 -11.52
CA SER A 177 19.14 -17.34 -11.19
C SER A 177 19.22 -16.69 -9.79
N THR A 178 18.17 -16.01 -9.33
CA THR A 178 18.11 -15.45 -7.97
C THR A 178 18.00 -16.57 -6.93
N ILE A 179 17.08 -17.52 -7.13
CA ILE A 179 16.92 -18.68 -6.23
C ILE A 179 18.22 -19.48 -6.19
N LYS A 180 18.81 -19.79 -7.35
CA LYS A 180 20.08 -20.53 -7.44
C LYS A 180 21.18 -19.83 -6.65
N TYR A 181 21.32 -18.52 -6.79
CA TYR A 181 22.30 -17.74 -6.05
C TYR A 181 22.11 -17.88 -4.53
N LEU A 182 20.89 -17.69 -4.04
CA LEU A 182 20.57 -17.80 -2.61
C LEU A 182 20.82 -19.22 -2.09
N THR A 183 20.41 -20.25 -2.84
CA THR A 183 20.61 -21.64 -2.44
C THR A 183 22.08 -22.05 -2.47
N ASP A 184 22.85 -21.62 -3.47
CA ASP A 184 24.28 -21.91 -3.57
C ASP A 184 25.08 -21.27 -2.43
N LEU A 185 24.64 -20.07 -2.01
CA LEU A 185 25.21 -19.36 -0.85
C LEU A 185 24.87 -20.04 0.49
N GLY A 186 23.83 -20.89 0.51
CA GLY A 186 23.34 -21.56 1.71
C GLY A 186 22.36 -20.74 2.54
N VAL A 187 21.74 -19.71 1.95
CA VAL A 187 20.71 -18.89 2.61
C VAL A 187 19.51 -19.75 2.92
N THR A 188 18.98 -19.62 4.15
CA THR A 188 17.76 -20.32 4.57
C THR A 188 16.59 -19.37 4.84
N ALA A 189 16.87 -18.08 5.02
CA ALA A 189 15.86 -17.03 5.22
C ALA A 189 16.27 -15.76 4.48
N LEU A 190 15.40 -15.25 3.63
CA LEU A 190 15.53 -13.95 2.96
C LEU A 190 14.76 -12.91 3.78
N GLU A 191 15.48 -11.95 4.35
CA GLU A 191 14.88 -10.80 5.03
C GLU A 191 14.79 -9.63 4.06
N LEU A 192 13.57 -9.19 3.77
CA LEU A 192 13.32 -8.08 2.86
C LEU A 192 13.24 -6.77 3.65
N LEU A 193 13.98 -5.76 3.19
CA LEU A 193 13.72 -4.36 3.55
C LEU A 193 12.24 -4.00 3.29
N PRO A 194 11.72 -2.93 3.92
CA PRO A 194 10.29 -2.63 3.95
C PRO A 194 9.57 -2.76 2.61
N ILE A 195 8.52 -3.58 2.60
CA ILE A 195 7.64 -3.77 1.45
C ILE A 195 6.21 -3.30 1.69
N HIS A 196 5.88 -2.79 2.87
CA HIS A 196 4.62 -2.05 3.06
C HIS A 196 4.57 -0.88 2.07
N HIS A 197 3.39 -0.51 1.60
CA HIS A 197 3.27 0.59 0.67
C HIS A 197 3.71 1.89 1.35
N PHE A 198 4.83 2.43 0.91
CA PHE A 198 5.44 3.65 1.41
C PHE A 198 5.36 4.80 0.39
N THR A 199 5.54 6.01 0.88
CA THR A 199 5.71 7.22 0.05
C THR A 199 7.09 7.82 0.30
N THR A 200 7.54 8.70 -0.60
CA THR A 200 8.78 9.46 -0.38
C THR A 200 8.48 10.63 0.54
N GLU A 201 9.37 10.89 1.50
CA GLU A 201 9.24 12.02 2.41
C GLU A 201 9.22 13.33 1.62
N VAL A 202 8.46 14.29 2.09
CA VAL A 202 8.24 15.56 1.39
C VAL A 202 9.56 16.28 1.11
N ALA A 203 10.44 16.35 2.11
CA ALA A 203 11.77 16.96 1.99
C ALA A 203 12.72 16.19 1.05
N VAL A 204 12.51 14.87 0.87
CA VAL A 204 13.28 14.04 -0.07
C VAL A 204 12.77 14.28 -1.50
N ALA A 205 11.44 14.28 -1.68
CA ALA A 205 10.79 14.56 -2.95
C ALA A 205 11.13 15.97 -3.48
N ALA A 206 11.15 16.99 -2.61
CA ALA A 206 11.51 18.36 -2.96
C ALA A 206 12.92 18.51 -3.54
N ARG A 207 13.82 17.56 -3.26
CA ARG A 207 15.20 17.50 -3.80
C ARG A 207 15.31 16.66 -5.07
N GLY A 208 14.19 16.22 -5.66
CA GLY A 208 14.16 15.33 -6.82
C GLY A 208 14.71 13.93 -6.52
N ARG A 209 14.61 13.49 -5.25
CA ARG A 209 15.04 12.17 -4.79
C ARG A 209 13.83 11.32 -4.44
N ILE A 210 14.05 10.03 -4.28
CA ILE A 210 13.05 9.05 -3.87
C ILE A 210 13.52 8.35 -2.60
N ASN A 211 12.57 7.91 -1.77
CA ASN A 211 12.88 6.99 -0.69
C ASN A 211 13.21 5.62 -1.30
N HIS A 212 14.47 5.20 -1.16
CA HIS A 212 14.91 3.92 -1.68
C HIS A 212 14.50 2.78 -0.74
N TRP A 213 14.81 2.91 0.56
CA TRP A 213 14.69 1.83 1.54
C TRP A 213 13.26 1.50 1.96
N GLY A 214 12.35 2.47 1.91
CA GLY A 214 10.93 2.25 2.18
C GLY A 214 10.49 2.33 3.65
N TYR A 215 11.35 2.78 4.57
CA TYR A 215 11.01 3.03 5.98
C TYR A 215 10.14 4.28 6.16
N ASN A 216 9.03 4.37 5.43
CA ASN A 216 8.06 5.48 5.50
C ASN A 216 6.66 4.99 5.06
N PRO A 217 6.05 4.03 5.78
CA PRO A 217 4.83 3.36 5.33
C PRO A 217 3.60 4.27 5.41
N ILE A 218 2.70 4.14 4.44
CA ILE A 218 1.36 4.76 4.46
C ILE A 218 0.23 3.73 4.50
N ALA A 219 0.43 2.52 3.95
CA ALA A 219 -0.54 1.42 4.07
C ALA A 219 0.15 0.10 4.47
N PHE A 220 -0.23 -0.43 5.64
CA PHE A 220 0.43 -1.57 6.27
C PHE A 220 0.01 -2.93 5.72
N SER A 221 -1.11 -3.00 5.00
CA SER A 221 -1.62 -4.26 4.42
C SER A 221 -1.44 -4.35 2.90
N ALA A 222 -0.83 -3.33 2.29
CA ALA A 222 -0.57 -3.28 0.86
C ALA A 222 0.92 -3.44 0.58
N PRO A 223 1.34 -4.31 -0.36
CA PRO A 223 2.71 -4.31 -0.84
C PRO A 223 3.01 -3.02 -1.63
N HIS A 224 4.26 -2.56 -1.59
CA HIS A 224 4.69 -1.39 -2.34
C HIS A 224 4.60 -1.66 -3.84
N ARG A 225 3.74 -0.89 -4.53
CA ARG A 225 3.44 -1.09 -5.96
C ARG A 225 4.67 -0.88 -6.85
N GLY A 226 5.59 0.02 -6.43
CA GLY A 226 6.82 0.31 -7.17
C GLY A 226 7.81 -0.86 -7.27
N TYR A 227 7.56 -1.95 -6.55
CA TYR A 227 8.34 -3.18 -6.62
C TYR A 227 7.65 -4.30 -7.41
N ALA A 228 6.53 -4.06 -8.09
CA ALA A 228 5.90 -5.05 -8.96
C ALA A 228 6.24 -4.81 -10.44
N ALA A 229 6.41 -5.90 -11.19
CA ALA A 229 6.52 -5.87 -12.65
C ALA A 229 5.15 -5.91 -13.34
N THR A 230 4.13 -6.38 -12.63
CA THR A 230 2.76 -6.55 -13.12
C THR A 230 1.80 -5.56 -12.45
N ASP A 231 0.58 -5.46 -12.97
CA ASP A 231 -0.50 -4.68 -12.34
C ASP A 231 -1.11 -5.37 -11.10
N ASP A 232 -0.67 -6.59 -10.77
CA ASP A 232 -1.07 -7.34 -9.57
C ASP A 232 0.13 -7.57 -8.62
N PRO A 233 0.51 -6.55 -7.82
CA PRO A 233 1.62 -6.67 -6.87
C PRO A 233 1.37 -7.73 -5.80
N ILE A 234 0.11 -8.04 -5.48
CA ILE A 234 -0.26 -9.04 -4.47
C ILE A 234 0.04 -10.44 -5.00
N GLY A 235 -0.51 -10.77 -6.18
CA GLY A 235 -0.28 -12.07 -6.82
C GLY A 235 1.18 -12.28 -7.16
N GLU A 236 1.88 -11.25 -7.63
CA GLU A 236 3.31 -11.30 -7.93
C GLU A 236 4.14 -11.63 -6.68
N LEU A 237 3.93 -10.91 -5.57
CA LEU A 237 4.60 -11.18 -4.31
C LEU A 237 4.28 -12.59 -3.78
N GLN A 238 3.02 -13.01 -3.84
CA GLN A 238 2.60 -14.34 -3.41
C GLN A 238 3.30 -15.45 -4.19
N ALA A 239 3.35 -15.33 -5.52
CA ALA A 239 4.05 -16.27 -6.38
C ALA A 239 5.54 -16.33 -6.06
N SER A 240 6.16 -15.19 -5.77
CA SER A 240 7.58 -15.15 -5.43
C SER A 240 7.89 -15.79 -4.08
N VAL A 241 7.06 -15.54 -3.07
CA VAL A 241 7.13 -16.20 -1.76
C VAL A 241 6.95 -17.71 -1.91
N ASP A 242 6.01 -18.17 -2.74
CA ASP A 242 5.79 -19.60 -2.98
C ASP A 242 7.01 -20.28 -3.62
N ALA A 243 7.65 -19.62 -4.60
CA ALA A 243 8.85 -20.14 -5.23
C ALA A 243 10.05 -20.21 -4.26
N LEU A 244 10.24 -19.19 -3.41
CA LEU A 244 11.26 -19.19 -2.36
C LEU A 244 11.01 -20.31 -1.34
N HIS A 245 9.76 -20.48 -0.90
CA HIS A 245 9.36 -21.56 -0.01
C HIS A 245 9.60 -22.95 -0.62
N LEU A 246 9.30 -23.16 -1.90
CA LEU A 246 9.60 -24.41 -2.60
C LEU A 246 11.11 -24.69 -2.68
N ALA A 247 11.94 -23.66 -2.68
CA ALA A 247 13.40 -23.76 -2.59
C ALA A 247 13.93 -23.92 -1.15
N GLY A 248 13.03 -23.98 -0.15
CA GLY A 248 13.40 -24.11 1.27
C GLY A 248 13.83 -22.80 1.94
N ILE A 249 13.61 -21.66 1.30
CA ILE A 249 13.97 -20.33 1.80
C ILE A 249 12.75 -19.70 2.47
N GLU A 250 12.87 -19.39 3.76
CA GLU A 250 11.87 -18.60 4.50
C GLU A 250 11.91 -17.13 4.07
N VAL A 251 10.79 -16.43 4.19
CA VAL A 251 10.71 -14.98 3.94
C VAL A 251 10.39 -14.24 5.23
N ILE A 252 11.25 -13.30 5.60
CA ILE A 252 11.10 -12.40 6.75
C ILE A 252 10.85 -11.00 6.19
N LEU A 253 9.92 -10.27 6.78
CA LEU A 253 9.62 -8.89 6.38
C LEU A 253 10.12 -7.94 7.46
N ASP A 254 10.94 -6.97 7.07
CA ASP A 254 11.18 -5.80 7.89
C ASP A 254 9.90 -4.95 7.94
N VAL A 255 9.45 -4.61 9.15
CA VAL A 255 8.16 -3.97 9.40
C VAL A 255 8.32 -2.70 10.22
N VAL A 256 7.73 -1.63 9.70
CA VAL A 256 7.63 -0.34 10.38
C VAL A 256 6.21 -0.14 10.88
N TYR A 257 6.02 -0.19 12.19
CA TYR A 257 4.75 0.11 12.87
C TYR A 257 4.86 1.27 13.87
N ASN A 258 6.06 1.84 14.02
CA ASN A 258 6.33 2.87 15.04
C ASN A 258 6.05 4.32 14.54
N HIS A 259 5.90 4.53 13.23
CA HIS A 259 5.49 5.81 12.61
C HIS A 259 4.79 5.56 11.26
N SER A 260 4.25 6.63 10.67
CA SER A 260 3.65 6.64 9.32
C SER A 260 4.26 7.74 8.45
N ALA A 261 3.95 7.70 7.15
CA ALA A 261 4.35 8.72 6.18
C ALA A 261 3.59 10.04 6.26
N GLU A 262 2.81 10.26 7.33
CA GLU A 262 2.13 11.54 7.58
C GLU A 262 3.02 12.55 8.33
N GLU A 263 4.27 12.17 8.65
CA GLU A 263 5.38 13.02 9.14
C GLU A 263 5.20 13.78 10.47
N GLY A 264 4.01 13.75 11.11
CA GLY A 264 3.79 14.22 12.48
C GLY A 264 3.51 15.71 12.64
#